data_AF-A0A959YDC0-F1
#
_entry.id   AF-A0A959YDC0-F1
#
_cell.length_a   1.000
_cell.length_b   1.000
_cell.length_c   1.000
_cell.angle_alpha   90.00
_cell.angle_beta   90.00
_cell.angle_gamma   90.00
#
_symmetry.space_group_name_H-M   'P 1'
#
loop_
_entity.id
_entity.type
_entity.pdbx_description
1 polymer ?
#
loop_
_entity_poly.entity_id
_entity_poly.type
_entity_poly.pdbx_seq_one_letter_code
_entity_poly.pdbx_strand_id
1 'polypeptide(L)'
;QNESIIADQRVNNRYLWVLVCGVLVFGCACFFISRHSLRVMKRLKRKNLVVRRQHEEIEAKNLELQRQNLRLAETLISEEEKEIMIKEIHHRVKNNLQVMDSLLTAQGVSMKDEKVERMFREAQGRIRSMALVHEHIYRNEHRTDTTLQAYISQLARNVLVAYGLHDRVSVTVNAR
;
A
#
# COMPACT_ATOMS: atom_id res chain seq x y z
N GLN A 1 2.30 3.77 105.16
CA GLN A 1 2.91 2.63 104.45
C GLN A 1 2.03 2.13 103.30
N ASN A 2 0.70 2.00 103.45
CA ASN A 2 -0.19 1.63 102.34
C ASN A 2 -0.30 2.70 101.24
N GLU A 3 -0.31 4.00 101.57
CA GLU A 3 -0.43 5.06 100.55
C GLU A 3 0.78 5.17 99.61
N SER A 4 2.00 4.96 100.12
CA SER A 4 3.23 4.96 99.32
C SER A 4 3.28 3.77 98.36
N ILE A 5 2.80 2.59 98.79
CA ILE A 5 2.71 1.38 97.95
C ILE A 5 1.67 1.58 96.83
N ILE A 6 0.51 2.17 97.15
CA ILE A 6 -0.55 2.45 96.16
C ILE A 6 -0.10 3.53 95.15
N ALA A 7 0.70 4.50 95.57
CA ALA A 7 1.27 5.50 94.67
C ALA A 7 2.27 4.89 93.67
N ASP A 8 3.17 4.02 94.15
CA ASP A 8 4.15 3.32 93.31
C ASP A 8 3.48 2.34 92.32
N GLN A 9 2.46 1.62 92.77
CA GLN A 9 1.63 0.77 91.90
C GLN A 9 0.93 1.56 90.78
N ARG A 10 0.43 2.77 91.08
CA ARG A 10 -0.20 3.65 90.06
C ARG A 10 0.82 4.13 89.03
N VAL A 11 2.03 4.48 89.46
CA VAL A 11 3.11 4.93 88.58
C VAL A 11 3.57 3.79 87.66
N ASN A 12 3.80 2.59 88.19
CA ASN A 12 4.18 1.42 87.40
C ASN A 12 3.09 1.03 86.37
N ASN A 13 1.82 1.05 86.77
CA ASN A 13 0.70 0.78 85.85
C ASN A 13 0.61 1.83 84.73
N ARG A 14 0.91 3.11 85.02
CA ARG A 14 0.95 4.17 84.00
C ARG A 14 2.05 3.93 82.96
N TYR A 15 3.25 3.52 83.38
CA TYR A 15 4.32 3.16 82.44
C TYR A 15 3.93 1.96 81.57
N LEU A 16 3.28 0.95 82.14
CA LEU A 16 2.76 -0.20 81.40
C LEU A 16 1.78 0.24 80.30
N TRP A 17 0.81 1.11 80.62
CA TRP A 17 -0.14 1.64 79.63
C TRP A 17 0.53 2.48 78.54
N VAL A 18 1.52 3.31 78.87
CA VAL A 18 2.28 4.09 77.87
C VAL A 18 3.05 3.18 76.91
N LEU A 19 3.68 2.11 77.44
CA LEU A 19 4.39 1.11 76.64
C LEU A 19 3.44 0.37 75.70
N VAL A 20 2.28 -0.06 76.21
CA VAL A 20 1.24 -0.72 75.42
C VAL A 20 0.73 0.20 74.31
N CYS A 21 0.43 1.46 74.61
CA CYS A 21 0.02 2.45 73.61
C CYS A 21 1.11 2.70 72.55
N GLY A 22 2.37 2.79 72.96
CA GLY A 22 3.51 2.96 72.05
C GLY A 22 3.67 1.79 71.07
N VAL A 23 3.56 0.56 71.56
CA VAL A 23 3.61 -0.66 70.74
C VAL A 23 2.43 -0.73 69.77
N LEU A 24 1.22 -0.36 70.22
CA LEU A 24 0.04 -0.33 69.36
C LEU A 24 0.16 0.72 68.26
N VAL A 25 0.61 1.94 68.58
CA VAL A 25 0.82 3.01 67.58
C VAL A 25 1.90 2.61 66.58
N PHE A 26 3.01 2.05 67.05
CA PHE A 26 4.08 1.56 66.17
C PHE A 26 3.59 0.42 65.27
N GLY A 27 2.86 -0.54 65.83
CA GLY A 27 2.23 -1.63 65.07
C GLY A 27 1.26 -1.12 64.00
N CYS A 28 0.42 -0.15 64.33
CA CYS A 28 -0.46 0.52 63.38
C CYS A 28 0.32 1.26 62.29
N ALA A 29 1.38 2.00 62.64
CA ALA A 29 2.23 2.69 61.67
C ALA A 29 2.90 1.71 60.70
N CYS A 30 3.52 0.64 61.22
CA CYS A 30 4.11 -0.43 60.41
C CYS A 30 3.08 -1.09 59.49
N PHE A 31 1.88 -1.37 60.02
CA PHE A 31 0.79 -1.95 59.23
C PHE A 31 0.38 -1.02 58.07
N PHE A 32 0.22 0.28 58.32
CA PHE A 32 -0.14 1.25 57.28
C PHE A 32 0.96 1.42 56.23
N ILE A 33 2.22 1.48 56.65
CA ILE A 33 3.39 1.58 55.75
C ILE A 33 3.47 0.34 54.85
N SER A 34 3.35 -0.86 55.44
CA SER A 34 3.36 -2.13 54.71
C SER A 34 2.17 -2.23 53.73
N ARG A 35 0.97 -1.81 54.15
CA ARG A 35 -0.18 -1.75 53.22
C ARG A 35 -0.02 -0.71 52.12
N HIS A 36 0.65 0.41 52.39
CA HIS A 36 0.92 1.43 51.38
C HIS A 36 1.93 0.93 50.34
N SER A 37 3.05 0.35 50.78
CA SER A 37 4.08 -0.19 49.88
C SER A 37 3.52 -1.30 48.99
N LEU A 38 2.72 -2.22 49.54
CA LEU A 38 2.02 -3.26 48.77
C LEU A 38 1.04 -2.68 47.75
N ARG A 39 0.30 -1.61 48.10
CA ARG A 39 -0.61 -0.93 47.17
C ARG A 39 0.15 -0.26 46.02
N VAL A 40 1.26 0.42 46.31
CA VAL A 40 2.11 1.04 45.29
C VAL A 40 2.70 -0.01 44.34
N MET A 41 3.24 -1.10 44.88
CA MET A 41 3.81 -2.20 44.09
C MET A 41 2.76 -2.83 43.16
N LYS A 42 1.53 -3.06 43.64
CA LYS A 42 0.44 -3.56 42.80
C LYS A 42 0.08 -2.59 41.67
N ARG A 43 0.06 -1.27 41.93
CA ARG A 43 -0.20 -0.24 40.92
C ARG A 43 0.92 -0.18 39.87
N LEU A 44 2.17 -0.26 40.30
CA LEU A 44 3.34 -0.21 39.42
C LEU A 44 3.39 -1.41 38.48
N LYS A 45 3.15 -2.62 39.01
CA LYS A 45 3.05 -3.86 38.20
C LYS A 45 1.95 -3.77 37.14
N ARG A 46 0.78 -3.20 37.49
CA ARG A 46 -0.33 -3.00 36.52
C ARG A 46 0.06 -2.04 35.40
N LYS A 47 0.65 -0.88 35.72
CA LYS A 47 1.09 0.10 34.72
C LYS A 47 2.15 -0.50 33.79
N ASN A 48 3.15 -1.19 34.33
CA ASN A 48 4.19 -1.85 33.53
C ASN A 48 3.63 -2.94 32.60
N LEU A 49 2.60 -3.67 33.03
CA LEU A 49 1.94 -4.68 32.19
C LEU A 49 1.24 -4.04 30.99
N VAL A 50 0.54 -2.92 31.20
CA VAL A 50 -0.12 -2.18 30.10
C VAL A 50 0.91 -1.64 29.12
N VAL A 51 1.98 -1.02 29.61
CA VAL A 51 3.06 -0.50 28.75
C VAL A 51 3.70 -1.61 27.94
N ARG A 52 4.00 -2.78 28.54
CA ARG A 52 4.54 -3.93 27.79
C ARG A 52 3.61 -4.40 26.68
N ARG A 53 2.31 -4.52 26.97
CA ARG A 53 1.31 -4.92 25.96
C ARG A 53 1.23 -3.91 24.81
N GLN A 54 1.24 -2.62 25.13
CA GLN A 54 1.26 -1.57 24.10
C GLN A 54 2.53 -1.63 23.27
N HIS A 55 3.68 -1.92 23.90
CA HIS A 55 4.94 -2.07 23.19
C HIS A 55 4.90 -3.24 22.21
N GLU A 56 4.42 -4.41 22.67
CA GLU A 56 4.22 -5.60 21.84
C GLU A 56 3.24 -5.34 20.68
N GLU A 57 2.15 -4.59 20.93
CA GLU A 57 1.18 -4.21 19.90
C GLU A 57 1.79 -3.25 18.85
N ILE A 58 2.56 -2.25 19.30
CA ILE A 58 3.26 -1.32 18.41
C ILE A 58 4.29 -2.07 17.57
N GLU A 59 5.05 -2.98 18.15
CA GLU A 59 6.02 -3.80 17.43
C GLU A 59 5.33 -4.67 16.37
N ALA A 60 4.22 -5.32 16.71
CA ALA A 60 3.43 -6.10 15.77
C ALA A 60 2.91 -5.23 14.60
N LYS A 61 2.35 -4.06 14.90
CA LYS A 61 1.88 -3.10 13.89
C LYS A 61 3.01 -2.57 13.01
N ASN A 62 4.17 -2.28 13.58
CA ASN A 62 5.33 -1.84 12.81
C ASN A 62 5.83 -2.93 11.84
N LEU A 63 5.83 -4.19 12.28
CA LEU A 63 6.18 -5.31 11.41
C LEU A 63 5.17 -5.48 10.25
N GLU A 64 3.88 -5.32 10.54
CA GLU A 64 2.84 -5.35 9.51
C GLU A 64 2.99 -4.20 8.51
N LEU A 65 3.25 -2.99 8.99
CA LEU A 65 3.48 -1.82 8.15
C LEU A 65 4.71 -2.00 7.25
N GLN A 66 5.79 -2.57 7.78
CA GLN A 66 6.98 -2.91 6.98
C GLN A 66 6.67 -3.91 5.87
N ARG A 67 5.86 -4.94 6.16
CA ARG A 67 5.42 -5.91 5.14
C ARG A 67 4.57 -5.24 4.06
N GLN A 68 3.68 -4.33 4.44
CA GLN A 68 2.87 -3.57 3.48
C GLN A 68 3.76 -2.70 2.58
N ASN A 69 4.73 -1.99 3.17
CA ASN A 69 5.68 -1.17 2.40
C ASN A 69 6.50 -1.99 1.40
N LEU A 70 6.98 -3.18 1.79
CA LEU A 70 7.69 -4.08 0.89
C LEU A 70 6.81 -4.54 -0.28
N ARG A 71 5.56 -4.95 -0.01
CA ARG A 71 4.61 -5.34 -1.06
C ARG A 71 4.30 -4.18 -2.02
N LEU A 72 4.15 -2.97 -1.50
CA LEU A 72 3.94 -1.78 -2.32
C LEU A 72 5.15 -1.51 -3.21
N ALA A 73 6.37 -1.58 -2.66
CA ALA A 73 7.59 -1.40 -3.44
C ALA A 73 7.73 -2.45 -4.56
N GLU A 74 7.46 -3.72 -4.25
CA GLU A 74 7.47 -4.80 -5.25
C GLU A 74 6.42 -4.60 -6.35
N THR A 75 5.21 -4.18 -5.97
CA THR A 75 4.13 -3.87 -6.94
C THR A 75 4.54 -2.71 -7.85
N LEU A 76 5.11 -1.64 -7.29
CA LEU A 76 5.57 -0.48 -8.06
C LEU A 76 6.68 -0.84 -9.04
N ILE A 77 7.66 -1.64 -8.62
CA ILE A 77 8.73 -2.15 -9.50
C ILE A 77 8.11 -2.97 -10.64
N SER A 78 7.15 -3.86 -10.33
CA SER A 78 6.48 -4.66 -11.35
C SER A 78 5.69 -3.80 -12.36
N GLU A 79 5.05 -2.72 -11.91
CA GLU A 79 4.37 -1.78 -12.80
C GLU A 79 5.37 -1.00 -13.69
N GLU A 80 6.50 -0.55 -13.14
CA GLU A 80 7.55 0.12 -13.92
C GLU A 80 8.14 -0.81 -15.00
N GLU A 81 8.43 -2.06 -14.66
CA GLU A 81 8.90 -3.07 -15.61
C GLU A 81 7.89 -3.31 -16.74
N LYS A 82 6.59 -3.35 -16.42
CA LYS A 82 5.51 -3.44 -17.43
C LYS A 82 5.49 -2.22 -18.33
N GLU A 83 5.60 -1.00 -17.79
CA GLU A 83 5.64 0.23 -18.60
C GLU A 83 6.82 0.24 -19.57
N ILE A 84 8.01 -0.16 -19.09
CA ILE A 84 9.20 -0.28 -19.93
C ILE A 84 8.98 -1.29 -21.05
N MET A 85 8.38 -2.45 -20.74
CA MET A 85 8.06 -3.49 -21.73
C MET A 85 7.07 -2.98 -22.79
N ILE A 86 6.01 -2.28 -22.38
CA ILE A 86 5.02 -1.70 -23.29
C ILE A 86 5.68 -0.67 -24.21
N LYS A 87 6.56 0.17 -23.68
CA LYS A 87 7.31 1.15 -24.46
C LYS A 87 8.21 0.50 -25.52
N GLU A 88 8.87 -0.60 -25.16
CA GLU A 88 9.71 -1.37 -26.09
C GLU A 88 8.87 -2.04 -27.20
N ILE A 89 7.71 -2.62 -26.85
CA ILE A 89 6.76 -3.14 -27.84
C ILE A 89 6.32 -2.03 -28.80
N HIS A 90 5.96 -0.86 -28.28
CA HIS A 90 5.55 0.27 -29.10
C HIS A 90 6.63 0.68 -30.09
N HIS A 91 7.87 0.78 -29.63
CA HIS A 91 9.02 1.10 -30.48
C HIS A 91 9.21 0.06 -31.58
N ARG A 92 9.12 -1.25 -31.26
CA ARG A 92 9.24 -2.34 -32.24
C ARG A 92 8.13 -2.33 -33.28
N VAL A 93 6.89 -2.09 -32.87
CA VAL A 93 5.75 -2.00 -33.81
C VAL A 93 5.95 -0.84 -34.78
N LYS A 94 6.38 0.34 -34.29
CA LYS A 94 6.71 1.47 -35.16
C LYS A 94 7.79 1.12 -36.18
N ASN A 95 8.87 0.48 -35.73
CA ASN A 95 9.96 0.07 -36.62
C ASN A 95 9.49 -0.94 -37.67
N ASN A 96 8.65 -1.92 -37.28
CA ASN A 96 8.10 -2.91 -38.20
C ASN A 96 7.23 -2.24 -39.28
N LEU A 97 6.34 -1.33 -38.90
CA LEU A 97 5.50 -0.61 -39.86
C LEU A 97 6.32 0.25 -40.83
N GLN A 98 7.39 0.89 -40.35
CA GLN A 98 8.31 1.66 -41.20
C GLN A 98 9.08 0.77 -42.19
N VAL A 99 9.54 -0.40 -41.75
CA VAL A 99 10.22 -1.37 -42.64
C VAL A 99 9.23 -1.88 -43.69
N MET A 100 8.00 -2.20 -43.30
CA MET A 100 6.95 -2.62 -44.24
C MET A 100 6.63 -1.52 -45.27
N ASP A 101 6.47 -0.26 -44.85
CA ASP A 101 6.25 0.87 -45.77
C ASP A 101 7.42 1.05 -46.74
N SER A 102 8.65 0.89 -46.25
CA SER A 102 9.87 0.98 -47.07
C SER A 102 9.98 -0.16 -48.09
N LEU A 103 9.69 -1.39 -47.68
CA LEU A 103 9.68 -2.55 -48.57
C LEU A 103 8.61 -2.42 -49.66
N LEU A 104 7.40 -1.99 -49.30
CA LEU A 104 6.33 -1.76 -50.27
C LEU A 104 6.67 -0.62 -51.22
N THR A 105 7.35 0.43 -50.74
CA THR A 105 7.82 1.53 -51.60
C THR A 105 8.83 1.01 -52.61
N ALA A 106 9.84 0.27 -52.14
CA ALA A 106 10.90 -0.27 -52.99
C ALA A 106 10.38 -1.25 -54.05
N GLN A 107 9.41 -2.09 -53.68
CA GLN A 107 8.78 -3.04 -54.60
C GLN A 107 7.75 -2.38 -55.53
N GLY A 108 7.08 -1.31 -55.10
CA GLY A 108 6.12 -0.59 -55.94
C GLY A 108 6.79 0.16 -57.10
N VAL A 109 7.96 0.78 -56.84
CA VAL A 109 8.71 1.58 -57.85
C VAL A 109 9.25 0.71 -59.00
N SER A 110 9.44 -0.58 -58.80
CA SER A 110 9.99 -1.51 -59.81
C SER A 110 8.92 -2.17 -60.70
N MET A 111 7.63 -1.90 -60.48
CA MET A 111 6.52 -2.54 -61.22
C MET A 111 6.12 -1.76 -62.46
N LYS A 112 5.80 -2.49 -63.55
CA LYS A 112 5.34 -1.91 -64.83
C LYS A 112 3.81 -1.99 -65.02
N ASP A 113 3.11 -2.70 -64.15
CA ASP A 113 1.64 -2.90 -64.22
C ASP A 113 0.92 -1.92 -63.29
N GLU A 114 0.11 -1.04 -63.88
CA GLU A 114 -0.67 0.00 -63.18
C GLU A 114 -1.69 -0.58 -62.18
N LYS A 115 -2.17 -1.80 -62.38
CA LYS A 115 -3.06 -2.49 -61.43
C LYS A 115 -2.31 -2.92 -60.17
N VAL A 116 -1.11 -3.46 -60.36
CA VAL A 116 -0.23 -3.91 -59.25
C VAL A 116 0.25 -2.69 -58.45
N GLU A 117 0.66 -1.61 -59.12
CA GLU A 117 1.06 -0.36 -58.47
C GLU A 117 -0.07 0.22 -57.58
N ARG A 118 -1.32 0.15 -58.05
CA ARG A 118 -2.50 0.57 -57.28
C ARG A 118 -2.69 -0.26 -55.99
N MET A 119 -2.53 -1.58 -56.09
CA MET A 119 -2.63 -2.48 -54.92
C MET A 119 -1.54 -2.20 -53.88
N PHE A 120 -0.31 -1.90 -54.30
CA PHE A 120 0.77 -1.53 -53.39
C PHE A 120 0.50 -0.18 -52.70
N ARG A 121 0.02 0.82 -53.43
CA ARG A 121 -0.40 2.11 -52.84
C ARG A 121 -1.52 1.94 -51.81
N GLU A 122 -2.47 1.06 -52.08
CA GLU A 122 -3.54 0.74 -51.12
C GLU A 122 -2.99 0.05 -49.86
N ALA A 123 -2.06 -0.89 -50.02
CA ALA A 123 -1.39 -1.55 -48.90
C ALA A 123 -0.59 -0.57 -48.03
N GLN A 124 0.12 0.39 -48.64
CA GLN A 124 0.81 1.46 -47.91
C GLN A 124 -0.16 2.35 -47.14
N GLY A 125 -1.29 2.73 -47.75
CA GLY A 125 -2.34 3.50 -47.07
C GLY A 125 -2.85 2.80 -45.81
N ARG A 126 -3.02 1.47 -45.86
CA ARG A 126 -3.43 0.66 -44.71
C ARG A 126 -2.36 0.62 -43.61
N ILE A 127 -1.09 0.43 -43.97
CA ILE A 127 0.04 0.42 -43.01
C ILE A 127 0.21 1.78 -42.33
N ARG A 128 0.11 2.89 -43.07
CA ARG A 128 0.17 4.24 -42.50
C ARG A 128 -0.99 4.50 -41.55
N SER A 129 -2.18 4.05 -41.91
CA SER A 129 -3.34 4.16 -41.04
C SER A 129 -3.13 3.35 -39.76
N MET A 130 -2.63 2.12 -39.82
CA MET A 130 -2.26 1.32 -38.64
C MET A 130 -1.21 2.02 -37.76
N ALA A 131 -0.21 2.68 -38.35
CA ALA A 131 0.79 3.44 -37.62
C ALA A 131 0.17 4.60 -36.84
N LEU A 132 -0.76 5.34 -37.46
CA LEU A 132 -1.49 6.42 -36.81
C LEU A 132 -2.39 5.92 -35.68
N VAL A 133 -3.10 4.80 -35.89
CA VAL A 133 -3.89 4.13 -34.84
C VAL A 133 -3.02 3.79 -33.64
N HIS A 134 -1.88 3.15 -33.88
CA HIS A 134 -0.96 2.70 -32.86
C HIS A 134 -0.35 3.86 -32.06
N GLU A 135 0.03 4.95 -32.72
CA GLU A 135 0.53 6.15 -32.05
C GLU A 135 -0.56 6.86 -31.22
N HIS A 136 -1.81 6.88 -31.71
CA HIS A 136 -2.94 7.45 -30.99
C HIS A 136 -3.28 6.65 -29.71
N ILE A 137 -3.16 5.32 -29.75
CA ILE A 137 -3.39 4.46 -28.57
C ILE A 137 -2.36 4.76 -27.48
N TYR A 138 -1.06 4.73 -27.82
CA TYR A 138 0.00 4.98 -26.84
C TYR A 138 -0.09 6.37 -26.19
N ARG A 139 -0.41 7.42 -26.97
CA ARG A 139 -0.57 8.78 -26.44
C ARG A 139 -1.76 8.91 -25.50
N ASN A 140 -2.82 8.11 -25.67
CA ASN A 140 -4.01 8.16 -24.81
C ASN A 140 -3.93 7.22 -23.60
N GLU A 141 -3.10 6.17 -23.64
CA GLU A 141 -2.91 5.22 -22.54
C GLU A 141 -2.27 5.84 -21.30
N HIS A 142 -1.53 6.95 -21.45
CA HIS A 142 -0.97 7.73 -20.34
C HIS A 142 -2.01 8.64 -19.65
N ARG A 143 -3.28 8.60 -20.06
CA ARG A 143 -4.39 9.23 -19.32
C ARG A 143 -5.00 8.16 -18.41
N THR A 144 -4.87 8.38 -17.12
CA THR A 144 -4.89 7.42 -16.00
C THR A 144 -6.20 6.65 -15.74
N ASP A 145 -7.15 6.54 -16.68
CA ASP A 145 -8.51 6.02 -16.43
C ASP A 145 -9.11 5.17 -17.57
N THR A 146 -8.30 4.62 -18.48
CA THR A 146 -8.86 3.90 -19.64
C THR A 146 -8.98 2.39 -19.37
N THR A 147 -10.19 1.92 -19.07
CA THR A 147 -10.50 0.48 -18.93
C THR A 147 -10.14 -0.31 -20.20
N LEU A 148 -9.80 -1.59 -20.07
CA LEU A 148 -9.50 -2.48 -21.21
C LEU A 148 -10.61 -2.47 -22.27
N GLN A 149 -11.86 -2.31 -21.85
CA GLN A 149 -13.00 -2.16 -22.75
C GLN A 149 -12.91 -0.89 -23.62
N ALA A 150 -12.57 0.23 -23.01
CA ALA A 150 -12.41 1.51 -23.70
C ALA A 150 -11.22 1.44 -24.67
N TYR A 151 -10.12 0.78 -24.27
CA TYR A 151 -8.97 0.50 -25.12
C TYR A 151 -9.34 -0.30 -26.38
N ILE A 152 -9.96 -1.47 -26.23
CA ILE A 152 -10.35 -2.33 -27.36
C ILE A 152 -11.39 -1.63 -28.25
N SER A 153 -12.31 -0.85 -27.65
CA SER A 153 -13.30 -0.08 -28.41
C SER A 153 -12.67 0.99 -29.28
N GLN A 154 -11.66 1.68 -28.76
CA GLN A 154 -10.95 2.73 -29.49
C GLN A 154 -10.06 2.16 -30.59
N LEU A 155 -9.38 1.03 -30.31
CA LEU A 155 -8.64 0.28 -31.32
C LEU A 155 -9.55 -0.17 -32.48
N ALA A 156 -10.71 -0.76 -32.17
CA ALA A 156 -11.66 -1.22 -33.19
C ALA A 156 -12.17 -0.06 -34.07
N ARG A 157 -12.55 1.07 -33.47
CA ARG A 157 -12.94 2.27 -34.23
C ARG A 157 -11.82 2.77 -35.13
N ASN A 158 -10.60 2.82 -34.61
CA ASN A 158 -9.46 3.32 -35.37
C ASN A 158 -9.11 2.38 -36.55
N VAL A 159 -9.24 1.06 -36.38
CA VAL A 159 -9.13 0.09 -37.48
C VAL A 159 -10.23 0.30 -38.52
N LEU A 160 -11.48 0.51 -38.10
CA LEU A 160 -12.57 0.78 -39.04
C LEU A 160 -12.33 2.06 -39.86
N VAL A 161 -11.80 3.11 -39.23
CA VAL A 161 -11.40 4.34 -39.92
C VAL A 161 -10.27 4.06 -40.91
N ALA A 162 -9.25 3.30 -40.51
CA ALA A 162 -8.11 2.91 -41.35
C ALA A 162 -8.50 2.14 -42.62
N TYR A 163 -9.60 1.38 -42.57
CA TYR A 163 -10.13 0.62 -43.71
C TYR A 163 -11.27 1.34 -44.44
N GLY A 164 -11.63 2.57 -44.06
CA GLY A 164 -12.76 3.30 -44.65
C GLY A 164 -14.13 2.66 -44.37
N LEU A 165 -14.22 1.83 -43.34
CA LEU A 165 -15.40 1.06 -42.96
C LEU A 165 -16.17 1.67 -41.77
N HIS A 166 -15.72 2.81 -41.25
CA HIS A 166 -16.31 3.48 -40.08
C HIS A 166 -17.81 3.77 -40.20
N ASP A 167 -18.30 4.03 -41.42
CA ASP A 167 -19.73 4.25 -41.69
C ASP A 167 -20.50 2.97 -42.07
N ARG A 168 -19.80 1.85 -42.28
CA ARG A 168 -20.37 0.60 -42.79
C ARG A 168 -20.44 -0.51 -41.74
N VAL A 169 -19.62 -0.43 -40.70
CA VAL A 169 -19.49 -1.47 -39.70
C VAL A 169 -19.46 -0.82 -38.32
N SER A 170 -20.37 -1.23 -37.43
CA SER A 170 -20.34 -0.82 -36.03
C SER A 170 -19.70 -1.93 -35.19
N VAL A 171 -18.84 -1.56 -34.24
CA VAL A 171 -18.19 -2.51 -33.32
C VAL A 171 -18.57 -2.15 -31.89
N THR A 172 -19.05 -3.15 -31.15
CA THR A 172 -19.38 -3.05 -29.73
C THR A 172 -18.47 -3.99 -28.96
N VAL A 173 -17.81 -3.48 -27.92
CA VAL A 173 -16.94 -4.27 -27.05
C VAL A 173 -17.59 -4.39 -25.70
N ASN A 174 -17.82 -5.62 -25.24
CA ASN A 174 -18.33 -5.90 -23.90
C ASN A 174 -17.18 -6.48 -23.07
N ALA A 175 -16.85 -5.84 -21.96
CA ALA A 175 -16.00 -6.41 -20.92
C ALA A 175 -16.88 -6.84 -19.75
N ARG A 176 -16.51 -7.96 -19.11
CA ARG A 176 -17.15 -8.47 -17.89
C ARG A 176 -16.43 -7.98 -16.66
#